data_AF-A0A256BEU0-F1
#
_entry.id   AF-A0A256BEU0-F1
#
_cell.length_a   1.000
_cell.length_b   1.000
_cell.length_c   1.000
_cell.angle_alpha   90.00
_cell.angle_beta   90.00
_cell.angle_gamma   90.00
#
_symmetry.space_group_name_H-M   'P 1'
#
loop_
_entity.id
_entity.type
_entity.pdbx_description
1 polymer ?
#
loop_
_entity_poly.entity_id
_entity_poly.type
_entity_poly.pdbx_seq_one_letter_code
_entity_poly.pdbx_strand_id
1 'polypeptide(L)'
;MDLQQQQKILDWFVADTKEYIDIIQEAFVKLSSCTESTEDRKSLDNIFRATFAIKGGAAMLGFSSIQKAVYTLEKYAKIFRDCPIKVDSYLEKRLIQVTQSLKEILTSLEVPLDVNEDKSTPLDAQVEPVLQEIDQYLDILNSLGVQ
;
A
#
# COMPACT_ATOMS: atom_id res chain seq x y z
N MET A 1 26.86 13.62 -5.05
CA MET A 1 25.49 14.05 -4.73
C MET A 1 25.58 14.73 -3.37
N ASP A 2 25.13 15.98 -3.24
CA ASP A 2 25.20 16.70 -1.97
C ASP A 2 24.19 16.11 -0.97
N LEU A 3 24.57 16.00 0.30
CA LEU A 3 23.75 15.37 1.34
C LEU A 3 22.43 16.12 1.54
N GLN A 4 22.47 17.46 1.39
CA GLN A 4 21.26 18.30 1.43
C GLN A 4 20.31 18.03 0.26
N GLN A 5 20.86 17.70 -0.91
CA GLN A 5 20.05 17.35 -2.08
C GLN A 5 19.42 15.97 -1.91
N GLN A 6 20.13 15.01 -1.32
CA GLN A 6 19.58 13.70 -0.99
C GLN A 6 18.42 13.81 0.02
N GLN A 7 18.57 14.63 1.06
CA GLN A 7 17.50 14.85 2.03
C GLN A 7 16.26 15.47 1.39
N LYS A 8 16.41 16.48 0.53
CA LYS A 8 15.27 17.08 -0.18
C LYS A 8 14.50 16.09 -1.05
N ILE A 9 15.22 15.20 -1.74
CA ILE A 9 14.58 14.16 -2.57
C ILE A 9 13.82 13.17 -1.68
N LEU A 10 14.36 12.83 -0.52
CA LEU A 10 13.68 11.98 0.46
C LEU A 10 12.41 12.65 0.99
N ASP A 11 12.48 13.91 1.41
CA ASP A 11 11.33 14.65 1.95
C ASP A 11 10.21 14.74 0.90
N TRP A 12 10.56 15.02 -0.35
CA TRP A 12 9.60 15.03 -1.47
C TRP A 12 8.99 13.66 -1.68
N PHE A 13 9.80 12.61 -1.73
CA PHE A 13 9.32 11.25 -1.89
C PHE A 13 8.35 10.85 -0.78
N VAL A 14 8.67 11.18 0.48
CA VAL A 14 7.79 10.86 1.61
C VAL A 14 6.46 11.58 1.49
N ALA A 15 6.48 12.88 1.19
CA ALA A 15 5.26 13.68 1.02
C ALA A 15 4.38 13.13 -0.11
N ASP A 16 4.96 12.91 -1.30
CA ASP A 16 4.25 12.35 -2.46
C ASP A 16 3.67 10.96 -2.15
N THR A 17 4.47 10.11 -1.50
CA THR A 17 4.04 8.73 -1.17
C THR A 17 2.88 8.73 -0.17
N LYS A 18 2.88 9.64 0.81
CA LYS A 18 1.76 9.78 1.76
C LYS A 18 0.47 10.15 1.04
N GLU A 19 0.51 11.08 0.08
CA GLU A 19 -0.66 11.44 -0.75
C GLU A 19 -1.16 10.25 -1.59
N TYR A 20 -0.25 9.48 -2.20
CA TYR A 20 -0.65 8.28 -2.94
C TYR A 20 -1.28 7.21 -2.03
N ILE A 21 -0.80 7.06 -0.80
CA ILE A 21 -1.41 6.14 0.17
C ILE A 21 -2.81 6.62 0.59
N ASP A 22 -3.03 7.93 0.72
CA ASP A 22 -4.37 8.49 0.93
C ASP A 22 -5.34 8.11 -0.19
N ILE A 23 -4.90 8.25 -1.44
CA ILE A 23 -5.69 7.86 -2.63
C ILE A 23 -6.04 6.37 -2.58
N ILE A 24 -5.07 5.52 -2.22
CA ILE A 24 -5.28 4.07 -2.10
C ILE A 24 -6.29 3.75 -0.98
N GLN A 25 -6.15 4.38 0.18
CA GLN A 25 -7.05 4.17 1.31
C GLN A 25 -8.49 4.58 0.97
N GLU A 26 -8.68 5.77 0.37
CA GLU A 26 -9.99 6.25 -0.04
C GLU A 26 -10.63 5.31 -1.10
N ALA A 27 -9.82 4.81 -2.04
CA ALA A 27 -10.28 3.84 -3.02
C ALA A 27 -10.73 2.52 -2.38
N PHE A 28 -10.01 2.01 -1.37
CA PHE A 28 -10.43 0.81 -0.64
C PHE A 28 -11.74 1.02 0.13
N VAL A 29 -11.95 2.19 0.74
CA VAL A 29 -13.21 2.51 1.43
C VAL A 29 -14.40 2.60 0.46
N LYS A 30 -14.16 3.09 -0.76
CA LYS A 30 -15.22 3.20 -1.79
C LYS A 30 -15.53 1.88 -2.49
N LEU A 31 -14.67 0.86 -2.37
CA LEU A 31 -14.91 -0.45 -2.96
C LEU A 31 -15.99 -1.18 -2.17
N SER A 32 -17.17 -1.34 -2.78
CA SER A 32 -18.35 -1.92 -2.10
C SER A 32 -18.76 -3.27 -2.68
N SER A 33 -18.71 -3.43 -4.00
CA SER A 33 -18.96 -4.71 -4.70
C SER A 33 -18.14 -4.77 -6.00
N CYS A 34 -16.90 -5.27 -5.85
CA CYS A 34 -15.93 -5.55 -6.91
C CYS A 34 -16.47 -5.53 -8.35
N THR A 35 -16.22 -4.40 -9.02
CA THR A 35 -16.42 -4.11 -10.47
C THR A 35 -17.83 -3.96 -11.02
N GLU A 36 -18.88 -4.06 -10.20
CA GLU A 36 -20.25 -3.90 -10.71
C GLU A 36 -20.57 -2.45 -11.07
N SER A 37 -19.94 -1.48 -10.38
CA SER A 37 -20.20 -0.06 -10.59
C SER A 37 -19.07 0.68 -11.35
N THR A 38 -19.41 1.83 -11.91
CA THR A 38 -18.42 2.78 -12.46
C THR A 38 -17.52 3.36 -11.37
N GLU A 39 -17.98 3.39 -10.12
CA GLU A 39 -17.21 3.89 -8.98
C GLU A 39 -16.12 2.88 -8.58
N ASP A 40 -16.44 1.59 -8.50
CA ASP A 40 -15.45 0.54 -8.20
C ASP A 40 -14.33 0.52 -9.23
N ARG A 41 -14.67 0.66 -10.52
CA ARG A 41 -13.66 0.73 -11.60
C ARG A 41 -12.73 1.93 -11.47
N LYS A 42 -13.25 3.09 -11.06
CA LYS A 42 -12.44 4.28 -10.79
C LYS A 42 -11.56 4.09 -9.56
N SER A 43 -12.08 3.50 -8.49
CA SER A 43 -11.30 3.19 -7.29
C SER A 43 -10.14 2.25 -7.60
N LEU A 44 -10.37 1.19 -8.39
CA LEU A 44 -9.31 0.28 -8.82
C LEU A 44 -8.25 0.98 -9.68
N ASP A 45 -8.65 1.82 -10.64
CA ASP A 45 -7.71 2.61 -11.46
C ASP A 45 -6.86 3.55 -10.60
N ASN A 46 -7.46 4.21 -9.61
CA ASN A 46 -6.75 5.04 -8.66
C ASN A 46 -5.70 4.26 -7.87
N ILE A 47 -6.02 3.04 -7.41
CA ILE A 47 -5.05 2.18 -6.72
C ILE A 47 -3.90 1.80 -7.67
N PHE A 48 -4.18 1.40 -8.91
CA PHE A 48 -3.13 1.05 -9.87
C PHE A 48 -2.20 2.23 -10.18
N ARG A 49 -2.76 3.43 -10.38
CA ARG A 49 -1.97 4.64 -10.66
C ARG A 49 -1.11 5.06 -9.48
N ALA A 50 -1.69 5.06 -8.27
CA ALA A 50 -0.98 5.41 -7.05
C ALA A 50 0.15 4.42 -6.74
N THR A 51 -0.12 3.11 -6.82
CA THR A 51 0.89 2.07 -6.59
C THR A 51 2.02 2.13 -7.62
N PHE A 52 1.73 2.44 -8.89
CA PHE A 52 2.76 2.64 -9.92
C PHE A 52 3.70 3.81 -9.62
N ALA A 53 3.14 4.96 -9.19
CA ALA A 53 3.93 6.14 -8.83
C ALA A 53 4.88 5.84 -7.65
N ILE A 54 4.35 5.22 -6.58
CA ILE A 54 5.14 4.87 -5.40
C ILE A 54 6.28 3.89 -5.75
N LYS A 55 6.01 2.87 -6.59
CA LYS A 55 7.02 1.90 -7.01
C LYS A 55 8.24 2.55 -7.66
N GLY A 56 8.01 3.54 -8.52
CA GLY A 56 9.07 4.30 -9.19
C GLY A 56 9.95 5.06 -8.19
N GLY A 57 9.33 5.81 -7.27
CA GLY A 57 10.06 6.56 -6.24
C GLY A 57 10.82 5.64 -5.27
N ALA A 58 10.19 4.57 -4.81
CA ALA A 58 10.81 3.61 -3.90
C ALA A 58 11.98 2.85 -4.56
N ALA A 59 11.90 2.57 -5.87
CA ALA A 59 13.01 1.99 -6.64
C ALA A 59 14.23 2.93 -6.66
N MET A 60 13.97 4.21 -6.95
CA MET A 60 15.01 5.23 -7.08
C MET A 60 15.78 5.43 -5.77
N LEU A 61 15.11 5.28 -4.63
CA LEU A 61 15.68 5.48 -3.29
C LEU A 61 16.12 4.19 -2.58
N GLY A 62 15.92 3.03 -3.21
CA GLY A 62 16.31 1.73 -2.65
C GLY A 62 15.43 1.26 -1.49
N PHE A 63 14.19 1.74 -1.39
CA PHE A 63 13.23 1.33 -0.36
C PHE A 63 12.50 0.05 -0.74
N SER A 64 13.24 -1.08 -0.72
CA SER A 64 12.75 -2.40 -1.11
C SER A 64 11.51 -2.84 -0.32
N SER A 65 11.43 -2.53 0.97
CA SER A 65 10.27 -2.94 1.78
C SER A 65 9.01 -2.15 1.36
N ILE A 66 9.13 -0.84 1.06
CA ILE A 66 7.99 -0.05 0.55
C ILE A 66 7.53 -0.59 -0.81
N GLN A 67 8.48 -0.94 -1.69
CA GLN A 67 8.15 -1.57 -2.96
C GLN A 67 7.36 -2.87 -2.80
N LYS A 68 7.76 -3.74 -1.85
CA LYS A 68 7.06 -4.99 -1.55
C LYS A 68 5.63 -4.72 -1.10
N ALA A 69 5.43 -3.83 -0.13
CA ALA A 69 4.09 -3.51 0.36
C ALA A 69 3.17 -2.98 -0.76
N VAL A 70 3.67 -2.05 -1.58
CA VAL A 70 2.91 -1.46 -2.68
C VAL A 70 2.63 -2.48 -3.78
N TYR A 71 3.56 -3.41 -4.04
CA TYR A 71 3.32 -4.55 -4.91
C TYR A 71 2.19 -5.43 -4.39
N THR A 72 2.12 -5.69 -3.09
CA THR A 72 1.05 -6.46 -2.46
C THR A 72 -0.29 -5.74 -2.53
N LEU A 73 -0.34 -4.41 -2.33
CA LEU A 73 -1.57 -3.63 -2.51
C LEU A 73 -2.07 -3.70 -3.97
N GLU A 74 -1.17 -3.68 -4.95
CA GLU A 74 -1.53 -3.89 -6.36
C GLU A 74 -2.10 -5.31 -6.60
N LYS A 75 -1.54 -6.34 -5.95
CA LYS A 75 -2.08 -7.71 -6.01
C LYS A 75 -3.52 -7.75 -5.50
N TYR A 76 -3.83 -7.07 -4.39
CA TYR A 76 -5.20 -7.00 -3.86
C TYR A 76 -6.15 -6.30 -4.83
N ALA A 77 -5.74 -5.19 -5.44
CA ALA A 77 -6.53 -4.51 -6.47
C ALA A 77 -6.81 -5.42 -7.69
N LYS A 78 -5.87 -6.28 -8.08
CA LYS A 78 -6.11 -7.29 -9.14
C LYS A 78 -7.15 -8.32 -8.71
N ILE A 79 -7.05 -8.83 -7.48
CA ILE A 79 -8.05 -9.77 -6.93
C ILE A 79 -9.45 -9.16 -6.95
N PHE A 80 -9.59 -7.91 -6.47
CA PHE A 80 -10.85 -7.18 -6.49
C PHE A 80 -11.37 -6.88 -7.90
N ARG A 81 -10.48 -6.75 -8.88
CA ARG A 81 -10.88 -6.56 -10.28
C ARG A 81 -11.35 -7.86 -10.91
N ASP A 82 -10.67 -8.95 -10.61
CA ASP A 82 -10.81 -10.21 -11.35
C ASP A 82 -11.81 -11.17 -10.68
N CYS A 83 -12.15 -10.96 -9.40
CA CYS A 83 -13.11 -11.76 -8.64
C CYS A 83 -14.15 -10.88 -7.93
N PRO A 84 -15.45 -11.18 -8.02
CA PRO A 84 -16.52 -10.45 -7.32
C PRO A 84 -16.54 -10.79 -5.82
N ILE A 85 -15.44 -10.58 -5.11
CA ILE A 85 -15.37 -10.72 -3.65
C ILE A 85 -16.04 -9.50 -3.04
N LYS A 86 -17.00 -9.69 -2.14
CA LYS A 86 -17.55 -8.56 -1.39
C LYS A 86 -16.54 -8.11 -0.34
N VAL A 87 -16.14 -6.84 -0.38
CA VAL A 87 -15.32 -6.24 0.68
C VAL A 87 -16.21 -6.09 1.90
N ASP A 88 -15.96 -6.91 2.91
CA ASP A 88 -16.67 -6.83 4.17
C ASP A 88 -15.96 -5.88 5.15
N SER A 89 -16.60 -5.62 6.28
CA SER A 89 -16.06 -4.68 7.27
C SER A 89 -14.78 -5.19 7.94
N TYR A 90 -14.47 -6.48 7.89
CA TYR A 90 -13.21 -7.01 8.39
C TYR A 90 -12.07 -6.69 7.43
N LEU A 91 -12.26 -6.99 6.14
CA LEU A 91 -11.29 -6.71 5.09
C LEU A 91 -11.04 -5.21 4.93
N GLU A 92 -12.10 -4.38 4.94
CA GLU A 92 -11.98 -2.92 4.88
C GLU A 92 -11.09 -2.37 6.01
N LYS A 93 -11.33 -2.79 7.26
CA LYS A 93 -10.53 -2.36 8.40
C LYS A 93 -9.06 -2.75 8.27
N ARG A 94 -8.79 -3.95 7.74
CA ARG A 94 -7.41 -4.41 7.51
C ARG A 94 -6.72 -3.64 6.38
N LEU A 95 -7.44 -3.32 5.31
CA LEU A 95 -6.93 -2.47 4.22
C LEU A 95 -6.60 -1.06 4.72
N ILE A 96 -7.45 -0.46 5.55
CA ILE A 96 -7.17 0.84 6.19
C ILE A 96 -5.98 0.74 7.15
N GLN A 97 -5.89 -0.35 7.93
CA GLN A 97 -4.79 -0.55 8.86
C GLN A 97 -3.45 -0.62 8.14
N VAL A 98 -3.36 -1.33 7.00
CA VAL A 98 -2.09 -1.41 6.26
C VAL A 98 -1.69 -0.08 5.64
N THR A 99 -2.63 0.72 5.13
CA THR A 99 -2.33 2.07 4.62
C THR A 99 -1.86 3.00 5.74
N GLN A 100 -2.45 2.90 6.93
CA GLN A 100 -2.03 3.67 8.08
C GLN A 100 -0.61 3.29 8.56
N SER A 101 -0.32 1.98 8.67
CA SER A 101 1.03 1.51 9.03
C SER A 101 2.09 1.97 8.03
N LEU A 102 1.79 1.96 6.73
CA LEU A 102 2.71 2.47 5.71
C LEU A 102 3.03 3.96 5.91
N LYS A 103 2.05 4.78 6.26
CA LYS A 103 2.27 6.21 6.54
C LYS A 103 3.10 6.45 7.80
N GLU A 104 2.90 5.64 8.83
CA GLU A 104 3.68 5.71 10.06
C GLU A 104 5.16 5.43 9.78
N ILE A 105 5.45 4.43 8.94
CA ILE A 105 6.83 4.13 8.56
C ILE A 105 7.41 5.22 7.64
N LEU A 106 6.63 5.76 6.71
CA LEU A 106 7.10 6.92 5.93
C LEU A 106 7.45 8.12 6.80
N THR A 107 6.71 8.33 7.89
CA THR A 107 6.99 9.41 8.86
C THR A 107 8.29 9.16 9.62
N SER A 108 8.64 7.90 9.92
CA SER A 108 9.93 7.61 10.55
C SER A 108 11.14 7.87 9.63
N LEU A 109 10.94 7.89 8.31
CA LEU A 109 11.97 8.26 7.33
C LEU A 109 12.25 9.78 7.26
N GLU A 110 11.37 10.63 7.81
CA GLU A 110 11.54 12.09 7.84
C GLU A 110 12.52 12.54 8.93
N VAL A 111 12.80 11.68 9.92
CA VAL A 111 13.81 11.96 10.95
C VAL A 111 15.19 11.74 10.34
N PRO A 112 16.16 12.66 10.54
CA PRO A 112 17.54 12.45 10.09
C PRO A 112 18.10 11.17 10.68
N LEU A 113 18.19 10.13 9.85
CA LEU A 113 18.65 8.82 10.27
C LEU A 113 20.13 8.88 10.64
N ASP A 114 20.47 8.33 11.80
CA ASP A 114 21.84 7.94 12.08
C ASP A 114 22.26 6.90 11.03
N VAL A 115 23.47 7.06 10.49
CA VAL A 115 23.93 6.45 9.23
C VAL A 115 24.08 4.91 9.29
N ASN A 116 23.67 4.29 10.40
CA ASN A 116 23.96 2.91 10.79
C ASN A 116 22.72 2.02 10.93
N GLU A 117 21.50 2.52 10.73
CA GLU A 117 20.29 1.69 10.82
C GLU A 117 19.80 1.23 9.45
N ASP A 118 19.60 -0.09 9.33
CA ASP A 118 19.04 -0.73 8.14
C ASP A 118 17.59 -0.24 7.94
N LYS A 119 17.35 0.46 6.82
CA LYS A 119 16.07 1.14 6.53
C LYS A 119 14.90 0.16 6.28
N SER A 120 15.17 -1.15 6.27
CA SER A 120 14.23 -2.19 5.87
C SER A 120 13.61 -2.96 7.06
N THR A 121 14.24 -2.98 8.23
CA THR A 121 13.81 -3.77 9.39
C THR A 121 12.54 -3.30 10.12
N PRO A 122 12.22 -1.99 10.25
CA PRO A 122 10.99 -1.56 10.92
C PRO A 122 9.73 -1.75 10.08
N LEU A 123 9.87 -1.78 8.74
CA LEU A 123 8.72 -1.89 7.84
C LEU A 123 8.13 -3.30 7.91
N ASP A 124 8.99 -4.31 7.81
CA ASP A 124 8.59 -5.72 7.78
C ASP A 124 7.88 -6.12 9.09
N ALA A 125 8.30 -5.58 10.24
CA ALA A 125 7.68 -5.92 11.53
C ALA A 125 6.24 -5.39 11.70
N GLN A 126 5.90 -4.25 11.09
CA GLN A 126 4.59 -3.60 11.27
C GLN A 126 3.60 -3.90 10.14
N VAL A 127 4.09 -3.97 8.90
CA VAL A 127 3.24 -4.11 7.71
C VAL A 127 3.00 -5.58 7.36
N GLU A 128 4.03 -6.43 7.48
CA GLU A 128 3.94 -7.84 7.07
C GLU A 128 2.84 -8.62 7.78
N PRO A 129 2.63 -8.51 9.11
CA PRO A 129 1.57 -9.26 9.79
C PRO A 129 0.17 -8.88 9.27
N VAL A 130 -0.06 -7.59 9.00
CA VAL A 130 -1.34 -7.10 8.48
C VAL A 130 -1.55 -7.59 7.05
N LEU A 131 -0.51 -7.58 6.22
CA LEU A 131 -0.57 -8.14 4.87
C LEU A 131 -0.88 -9.63 4.89
N GLN A 132 -0.23 -10.41 5.77
CA GLN A 132 -0.49 -11.84 5.91
C GLN A 132 -1.93 -12.14 6.35
N GLU A 133 -2.48 -11.35 7.27
CA GLU A 133 -3.89 -11.47 7.66
C GLU A 133 -4.84 -11.21 6.48
N ILE A 134 -4.55 -10.21 5.65
CA ILE A 134 -5.34 -9.92 4.44
C ILE A 134 -5.22 -11.07 3.43
N ASP A 135 -4.01 -11.54 3.15
CA ASP A 135 -3.77 -12.66 2.22
C ASP A 135 -4.56 -13.91 2.66
N GLN A 136 -4.46 -14.29 3.93
CA GLN A 136 -5.21 -15.43 4.48
C GLN A 136 -6.72 -15.26 4.34
N TYR A 137 -7.21 -14.06 4.61
CA TYR A 137 -8.64 -13.77 4.52
C TYR A 137 -9.14 -13.81 3.06
N LEU A 138 -8.37 -13.25 2.13
CA LEU A 138 -8.67 -13.32 0.69
C LEU A 138 -8.64 -14.75 0.17
N ASP A 139 -7.71 -15.59 0.63
CA ASP A 139 -7.65 -17.00 0.27
C ASP A 139 -8.88 -17.77 0.77
N ILE A 140 -9.34 -17.48 2.00
CA ILE A 140 -10.58 -18.03 2.55
C ILE A 140 -11.76 -17.62 1.68
N LEU A 141 -11.92 -16.33 1.36
CA LEU A 141 -13.02 -15.83 0.53
C LEU A 141 -13.00 -16.44 -0.88
N ASN A 142 -11.82 -16.57 -1.50
CA ASN A 142 -11.66 -17.24 -2.78
C ASN A 142 -12.04 -18.73 -2.71
N SER A 143 -11.64 -19.44 -1.66
CA SER A 143 -11.98 -20.86 -1.48
C SER A 143 -13.47 -21.09 -1.24
N LEU A 144 -14.16 -20.13 -0.61
CA LEU A 144 -15.60 -20.16 -0.35
C LEU A 144 -16.43 -19.73 -1.58
N GLY A 145 -15.83 -18.94 -2.48
CA GLY A 145 -16.43 -18.47 -3.74
C GLY A 145 -16.35 -19.45 -4.91
N VAL A 146 -15.75 -20.63 -4.73
CA VAL A 146 -15.84 -21.74 -5.69
C VAL A 146 -17.15 -22.51 -5.46
N GLN A 147 -18.26 -21.93 -5.92
CA GLN A 147 -19.52 -22.63 -6.23
C GLN A 147 -20.14 -22.06 -7.49
#